data_AF-A0A4R3KS99-F1
#
_entry.id   AF-A0A4R3KS99-F1
#
_cell.length_a   1.000
_cell.length_b   1.000
_cell.length_c   1.000
_cell.angle_alpha   90.00
_cell.angle_beta   90.00
_cell.angle_gamma   90.00
#
_symmetry.space_group_name_H-M   'P 1'
#
loop_
_entity.id
_entity.type
_entity.pdbx_description
1 polymer ?
#
loop_
_entity_poly.entity_id
_entity_poly.type
_entity_poly.pdbx_seq_one_letter_code
_entity_poly.pdbx_strand_id
1 'polypeptide(L)'
;MASLLNTKYKTQKTLGNLNNHIGTPLTILNLDEDTEMTVIEMGTDNFGQISLLTSIVKPDVAMITNIGEAHLEGLKTKENIAKAKLEILEGLNKEGIFIYYGDDLILSKIIKEININQRILTYGIEKTNDYRCELNMVDENGISFKLKSPYEQDYFLPMLGSHNMLNATGAIAIARYFNIPMSLSKKVYTMWRKLV
;
A
#
# COMPACT_ATOMS: atom_id res chain seq x y z
N MET A 1 -4.46 -5.90 0.91
CA MET A 1 -5.30 -4.84 1.51
C MET A 1 -6.77 -5.20 1.57
N ALA A 2 -7.49 -5.27 0.44
CA ALA A 2 -8.96 -5.43 0.41
C ALA A 2 -9.47 -6.61 1.26
N SER A 3 -8.78 -7.75 1.27
CA SER A 3 -9.13 -8.91 2.12
C SER A 3 -9.15 -8.57 3.62
N LEU A 4 -8.27 -7.68 4.11
CA LEU A 4 -8.26 -7.22 5.49
C LEU A 4 -9.42 -6.26 5.77
N LEU A 5 -9.66 -5.28 4.89
CA LEU A 5 -10.76 -4.32 5.04
C LEU A 5 -12.12 -5.01 5.03
N ASN A 6 -12.28 -6.03 4.18
CA ASN A 6 -13.50 -6.81 4.02
C ASN A 6 -13.87 -7.69 5.23
N THR A 7 -13.02 -7.72 6.27
CA THR A 7 -13.37 -8.34 7.56
C THR A 7 -14.31 -7.49 8.40
N LYS A 8 -14.38 -6.19 8.11
CA LYS A 8 -15.18 -5.21 8.88
C LYS A 8 -16.08 -4.34 7.99
N TYR A 9 -15.63 -3.98 6.79
CA TYR A 9 -16.30 -3.03 5.90
C TYR A 9 -16.67 -3.69 4.57
N LYS A 10 -17.80 -3.33 3.96
CA LYS A 10 -18.11 -3.70 2.59
C LYS A 10 -17.07 -3.07 1.66
N THR A 11 -16.16 -3.90 1.14
CA THR A 11 -14.98 -3.42 0.42
C THR A 11 -14.96 -3.88 -1.03
N GLN A 12 -14.77 -2.94 -1.96
CA GLN A 12 -14.45 -3.22 -3.36
C GLN A 12 -13.02 -2.82 -3.69
N LYS A 13 -12.51 -3.24 -4.86
CA LYS A 13 -11.13 -2.98 -5.28
C LYS A 13 -11.01 -2.96 -6.80
N THR A 14 -9.89 -2.46 -7.30
CA THR A 14 -9.49 -2.63 -8.71
C THR A 14 -9.54 -4.11 -9.12
N LEU A 15 -10.15 -4.39 -10.28
CA LEU A 15 -10.21 -5.72 -10.87
C LEU A 15 -9.12 -5.86 -11.94
N GLY A 16 -8.36 -6.96 -11.90
CA GLY A 16 -7.28 -7.22 -12.85
C GLY A 16 -6.26 -6.08 -12.87
N ASN A 17 -5.91 -5.60 -14.07
CA ASN A 17 -4.96 -4.51 -14.30
C ASN A 17 -5.64 -3.18 -14.67
N LEU A 18 -6.85 -2.93 -14.18
CA LEU A 18 -7.62 -1.70 -14.44
C LEU A 18 -7.12 -0.51 -13.61
N ASN A 19 -5.82 -0.23 -13.66
CA ASN A 19 -5.11 0.73 -12.82
C ASN A 19 -4.63 1.99 -13.58
N ASN A 20 -5.12 2.21 -14.81
CA ASN A 20 -4.76 3.32 -15.69
C ASN A 20 -5.92 4.33 -15.85
N HIS A 21 -5.75 5.31 -16.75
CA HIS A 21 -6.71 6.41 -16.99
C HIS A 21 -8.08 5.95 -17.54
N ILE A 22 -8.20 4.70 -18.01
CA ILE A 22 -9.46 4.09 -18.44
C ILE A 22 -10.00 3.19 -17.33
N GLY A 23 -9.15 2.28 -16.82
CA GLY A 23 -9.55 1.27 -15.85
C GLY A 23 -9.97 1.84 -14.49
N THR A 24 -9.31 2.91 -14.05
CA THR A 24 -9.60 3.52 -12.75
C THR A 24 -10.99 4.18 -12.71
N PRO A 25 -11.37 5.05 -13.67
CA PRO A 25 -12.74 5.56 -13.75
C PRO A 25 -13.79 4.45 -13.85
N LEU A 26 -13.53 3.40 -14.65
CA LEU A 26 -14.45 2.27 -14.76
C LEU A 26 -14.61 1.53 -13.43
N THR A 27 -13.53 1.35 -12.66
CA THR A 27 -13.60 0.75 -11.33
C THR A 27 -14.50 1.57 -10.41
N ILE A 28 -14.33 2.91 -10.41
CA ILE A 28 -15.13 3.82 -9.58
C ILE A 28 -16.61 3.82 -9.98
N LEU A 29 -16.90 3.83 -11.29
CA LEU A 29 -18.28 3.81 -11.80
C LEU A 29 -19.01 2.49 -11.56
N ASN A 30 -18.27 1.40 -11.33
CA ASN A 30 -18.81 0.09 -10.99
C ASN A 30 -18.89 -0.16 -9.47
N LEU A 31 -18.64 0.86 -8.64
CA LEU A 31 -18.79 0.68 -7.20
C LEU A 31 -20.28 0.52 -6.83
N ASP A 32 -20.57 -0.42 -5.93
CA ASP A 32 -21.91 -0.56 -5.36
C ASP A 32 -22.18 0.65 -4.44
N GLU A 33 -23.42 1.14 -4.40
CA GLU A 33 -23.81 2.32 -3.60
C GLU A 33 -23.54 2.16 -2.09
N ASP A 34 -23.58 0.93 -1.58
CA ASP A 34 -23.34 0.58 -0.17
C ASP A 34 -21.87 0.21 0.11
N THR A 35 -20.94 0.48 -0.81
CA THR A 35 -19.51 0.27 -0.60
C THR A 35 -18.95 1.26 0.42
N GLU A 36 -18.40 0.73 1.50
CA GLU A 36 -17.85 1.54 2.60
C GLU A 36 -16.36 1.86 2.41
N MET A 37 -15.61 0.96 1.74
CA MET A 37 -14.20 1.15 1.46
C MET A 37 -13.84 0.67 0.06
N THR A 38 -12.92 1.37 -0.60
CA THR A 38 -12.40 0.93 -1.90
C THR A 38 -10.88 0.93 -1.90
N VAL A 39 -10.28 -0.13 -2.44
CA VAL A 39 -8.83 -0.21 -2.67
C VAL A 39 -8.54 -0.04 -4.16
N ILE A 40 -8.03 1.13 -4.52
CA ILE A 40 -7.64 1.43 -5.90
C ILE A 40 -6.14 1.28 -6.08
N GLU A 41 -5.73 0.45 -7.03
CA GLU A 41 -4.36 0.41 -7.54
C GLU A 41 -4.18 1.46 -8.63
N MET A 42 -3.07 2.21 -8.58
CA MET A 42 -2.72 3.22 -9.58
C MET A 42 -1.37 2.89 -10.23
N GLY A 43 -1.40 2.65 -11.53
CA GLY A 43 -0.22 2.38 -12.36
C GLY A 43 0.31 3.65 -13.02
N THR A 44 1.60 3.65 -13.35
CA THR A 44 2.23 4.75 -14.11
C THR A 44 3.42 4.27 -14.92
N ASP A 45 3.49 4.75 -16.17
CA ASP A 45 4.63 4.66 -17.06
C ASP A 45 5.35 6.00 -17.23
N ASN A 46 4.67 7.12 -16.92
CA ASN A 46 5.14 8.49 -17.18
C ASN A 46 4.62 9.47 -16.12
N PHE A 47 5.30 10.62 -16.01
CA PHE A 47 4.83 11.74 -15.19
C PHE A 47 3.41 12.20 -15.57
N GLY A 48 2.68 12.71 -14.58
CA GLY A 48 1.33 13.23 -14.68
C GLY A 48 0.23 12.16 -14.68
N GLN A 49 0.57 10.89 -14.85
CA GLN A 49 -0.43 9.82 -14.86
C GLN A 49 -0.98 9.57 -13.46
N ILE A 50 -0.13 9.51 -12.43
CA ILE A 50 -0.62 9.33 -11.06
C ILE A 50 -1.37 10.58 -10.62
N SER A 51 -0.90 11.78 -10.99
CA SER A 51 -1.62 13.05 -10.77
C SER A 51 -3.06 12.98 -11.30
N LEU A 52 -3.24 12.53 -12.55
CA LEU A 52 -4.56 12.31 -13.14
C LEU A 52 -5.38 11.31 -12.32
N LEU A 53 -4.82 10.13 -12.01
CA LEU A 53 -5.56 9.08 -11.30
C LEU A 53 -5.97 9.49 -9.89
N THR A 54 -5.07 10.13 -9.14
CA THR A 54 -5.36 10.60 -7.78
C THR A 54 -6.38 11.73 -7.79
N SER A 55 -6.41 12.58 -8.84
CA SER A 55 -7.43 13.63 -8.98
C SER A 55 -8.85 13.07 -9.17
N ILE A 56 -8.95 11.88 -9.76
CA ILE A 56 -10.21 11.15 -9.95
C ILE A 56 -10.60 10.42 -8.65
N VAL A 57 -9.64 9.70 -8.06
CA VAL A 57 -9.89 8.82 -6.90
C VAL A 57 -10.05 9.59 -5.59
N LYS A 58 -9.31 10.69 -5.40
CA LYS A 58 -9.30 11.54 -4.20
C LYS A 58 -9.18 10.73 -2.90
N PRO A 59 -8.09 9.97 -2.70
CA PRO A 59 -7.98 9.01 -1.61
C PRO A 59 -7.90 9.68 -0.23
N ASP A 60 -8.41 9.01 0.80
CA ASP A 60 -8.16 9.35 2.22
C ASP A 60 -6.86 8.73 2.75
N VAL A 61 -6.41 7.65 2.13
CA VAL A 61 -5.15 6.96 2.45
C VAL A 61 -4.41 6.64 1.16
N ALA A 62 -3.15 7.06 1.07
CA ALA A 62 -2.26 6.74 -0.04
C ALA A 62 -1.08 5.88 0.44
N MET A 63 -0.75 4.84 -0.31
CA MET A 63 0.36 3.93 0.02
C MET A 63 1.33 3.79 -1.16
N ILE A 64 2.63 4.00 -0.94
CA ILE A 64 3.69 3.60 -1.87
C ILE A 64 4.40 2.35 -1.34
N THR A 65 4.27 1.25 -2.07
CA THR A 65 4.77 -0.07 -1.66
C THR A 65 6.24 -0.29 -1.97
N ASN A 66 6.70 0.18 -3.13
CA ASN A 66 8.07 0.08 -3.60
C ASN A 66 8.40 1.11 -4.70
N ILE A 67 9.69 1.35 -4.90
CA ILE A 67 10.26 2.01 -6.08
C ILE A 67 11.03 0.96 -6.89
N GLY A 68 10.31 0.20 -7.72
CA GLY A 68 10.88 -0.82 -8.61
C GLY A 68 11.59 -0.25 -9.85
N GLU A 69 12.17 -1.14 -10.65
CA GLU A 69 12.81 -0.83 -11.95
C GLU A 69 11.86 -0.94 -13.15
N ALA A 70 10.61 -1.34 -12.91
CA ALA A 70 9.57 -1.23 -13.93
C ALA A 70 9.44 0.25 -14.35
N HIS A 71 9.15 0.48 -15.64
CA HIS A 71 8.88 1.82 -16.20
C HIS A 71 10.11 2.73 -16.40
N LEU A 72 11.34 2.18 -16.35
CA LEU A 72 12.55 2.93 -16.71
C LEU A 72 12.55 3.44 -18.16
N GLU A 73 11.81 2.82 -19.08
CA GLU A 73 11.71 3.29 -20.47
C GLU A 73 11.11 4.70 -20.58
N GLY A 74 10.05 5.00 -19.81
CA GLY A 74 9.43 6.34 -19.76
C GLY A 74 10.10 7.28 -18.76
N LEU A 75 10.37 6.79 -17.54
CA LEU A 75 10.80 7.62 -16.41
C LEU A 75 12.33 7.73 -16.26
N LYS A 76 13.10 6.87 -16.95
CA LYS A 76 14.57 6.89 -17.08
C LYS A 76 15.36 6.57 -15.80
N THR A 77 14.94 7.01 -14.62
CA THR A 77 15.65 6.79 -13.35
C THR A 77 14.71 6.42 -12.20
N LYS A 78 15.23 5.77 -11.16
CA LYS A 78 14.47 5.43 -9.95
C LYS A 78 13.99 6.68 -9.21
N GLU A 79 14.76 7.76 -9.21
CA GLU A 79 14.36 9.06 -8.65
C GLU A 79 13.13 9.62 -9.38
N ASN A 80 13.08 9.48 -10.70
CA ASN A 80 11.92 9.91 -11.49
C ASN A 80 10.71 9.00 -11.24
N ILE A 81 10.93 7.70 -11.08
CA ILE A 81 9.86 6.77 -10.67
C ILE A 81 9.29 7.16 -9.31
N ALA A 82 10.15 7.48 -8.34
CA ALA A 82 9.73 7.95 -7.02
C ALA A 82 8.94 9.26 -7.11
N LYS A 83 9.44 10.25 -7.87
CA LYS A 83 8.73 11.53 -8.10
C LYS A 83 7.37 11.33 -8.77
N ALA A 84 7.28 10.49 -9.80
CA ALA A 84 6.03 10.19 -10.48
C ALA A 84 5.02 9.49 -9.53
N LYS A 85 5.47 8.54 -8.70
CA LYS A 85 4.61 7.90 -7.70
C LYS A 85 4.17 8.86 -6.60
N LEU A 86 4.99 9.85 -6.24
CA LEU A 86 4.67 10.87 -5.23
C LEU A 86 3.58 11.86 -5.68
N GLU A 87 3.27 11.94 -6.98
CA GLU A 87 2.09 12.68 -7.48
C GLU A 87 0.79 12.19 -6.81
N ILE A 88 0.77 10.99 -6.22
CA ILE A 88 -0.39 10.47 -5.47
C ILE A 88 -0.84 11.43 -4.36
N LEU A 89 0.10 12.19 -3.80
CA LEU A 89 -0.12 13.19 -2.74
C LEU A 89 -0.96 14.38 -3.21
N GLU A 90 -1.02 14.66 -4.51
CA GLU A 90 -1.76 15.80 -5.07
C GLU A 90 -3.28 15.66 -4.89
N GLY A 91 -3.78 14.42 -4.94
CA GLY A 91 -5.19 14.09 -4.72
C GLY A 91 -5.49 13.54 -3.32
N LEU A 92 -4.45 13.28 -2.51
CA LEU A 92 -4.63 12.80 -1.14
C LEU A 92 -5.32 13.87 -0.29
N ASN A 93 -6.37 13.47 0.41
CA ASN A 93 -7.09 14.31 1.36
C ASN A 93 -6.13 15.04 2.31
N LYS A 94 -6.39 16.31 2.63
CA LYS A 94 -5.51 17.14 3.48
C LYS A 94 -5.35 16.55 4.89
N GLU A 95 -6.42 15.94 5.41
CA GLU A 95 -6.41 15.23 6.70
C GLU A 95 -6.09 13.72 6.51
N GLY A 96 -5.74 13.32 5.30
CA GLY A 96 -5.45 11.96 4.92
C GLY A 96 -4.12 11.46 5.46
N ILE A 97 -3.87 10.17 5.21
CA ILE A 97 -2.63 9.51 5.61
C ILE A 97 -1.84 9.08 4.38
N PHE A 98 -0.58 9.45 4.39
CA PHE A 98 0.41 8.90 3.48
C PHE A 98 1.26 7.86 4.20
N ILE A 99 1.29 6.64 3.67
CA ILE A 99 2.12 5.55 4.19
C ILE A 99 3.09 5.04 3.13
N TYR A 100 4.33 4.80 3.50
CA TYR A 100 5.33 4.31 2.54
C TYR A 100 6.38 3.39 3.18
N TYR A 101 7.08 2.64 2.33
CA TYR A 101 8.20 1.80 2.74
C TYR A 101 9.41 2.68 3.12
N GLY A 102 9.68 2.81 4.42
CA GLY A 102 10.64 3.77 4.95
C GLY A 102 12.11 3.40 4.75
N ASP A 103 12.41 2.14 4.47
CA ASP A 103 13.79 1.68 4.22
C ASP A 103 14.25 1.95 2.77
N ASP A 104 13.37 2.47 1.90
CA ASP A 104 13.76 2.92 0.56
C ASP A 104 14.52 4.25 0.66
N LEU A 105 15.84 4.20 0.44
CA LEU A 105 16.72 5.37 0.55
C LEU A 105 16.37 6.51 -0.42
N ILE A 106 15.90 6.18 -1.63
CA ILE A 106 15.57 7.17 -2.66
C ILE A 106 14.30 7.91 -2.26
N LEU A 107 13.25 7.17 -1.95
CA LEU A 107 11.97 7.72 -1.53
C LEU A 107 12.11 8.51 -0.23
N SER A 108 12.81 7.96 0.77
CA SER A 108 13.08 8.63 2.04
C SER A 108 13.90 9.91 1.89
N LYS A 109 14.82 10.00 0.90
CA LYS A 109 15.53 11.24 0.59
C LYS A 109 14.59 12.28 -0.01
N ILE A 110 13.83 11.91 -1.03
CA ILE A 110 12.93 12.84 -1.73
C ILE A 110 11.85 13.38 -0.78
N ILE A 111 11.27 12.52 0.07
CA ILE A 111 10.25 12.92 1.04
C ILE A 111 10.77 13.99 2.01
N LYS A 112 12.05 13.94 2.41
CA LYS A 112 12.66 14.96 3.27
C LYS A 112 12.86 16.32 2.59
N GLU A 113 12.85 16.35 1.25
CA GLU A 113 13.06 17.55 0.45
C GLU A 113 11.73 18.24 0.05
N ILE A 114 10.58 17.60 0.30
CA ILE A 114 9.26 18.13 -0.04
C ILE A 114 8.42 18.40 1.21
N ASN A 115 7.56 19.41 1.14
CA ASN A 115 6.61 19.70 2.22
C ASN A 115 5.33 18.89 2.01
N ILE A 116 5.08 17.93 2.90
CA ILE A 116 3.87 17.11 2.93
C ILE A 116 3.03 17.58 4.12
N ASN A 117 1.80 18.00 3.85
CA ASN A 117 0.90 18.52 4.89
C ASN A 117 0.10 17.41 5.59
N GLN A 118 -0.01 16.25 4.94
CA GLN A 118 -0.74 15.09 5.42
C GLN A 118 0.05 14.35 6.51
N ARG A 119 -0.65 13.50 7.28
CA ARG A 119 0.01 12.64 8.25
C ARG A 119 0.83 11.57 7.53
N ILE A 120 2.10 11.47 7.87
CA ILE A 120 3.02 10.47 7.33
C ILE A 120 3.15 9.30 8.30
N LEU A 121 3.14 8.08 7.79
CA LEU A 121 3.50 6.86 8.50
C LEU A 121 4.49 6.04 7.66
N THR A 122 5.41 5.37 8.33
CA THR A 122 6.44 4.55 7.69
C THR A 122 6.34 3.10 8.13
N TYR A 123 6.68 2.18 7.23
CA TYR A 123 6.84 0.78 7.58
C TYR A 123 8.12 0.20 6.99
N GLY A 124 8.70 -0.78 7.67
CA GLY A 124 9.95 -1.41 7.27
C GLY A 124 10.59 -2.24 8.37
N ILE A 125 11.84 -2.61 8.19
CA ILE A 125 12.66 -3.40 9.10
C ILE A 125 13.44 -2.49 10.06
N GLU A 126 13.84 -1.32 9.58
CA GLU A 126 14.64 -0.39 10.36
C GLU A 126 13.87 0.17 11.57
N LYS A 127 14.63 0.48 12.63
CA LYS A 127 14.08 1.00 13.89
C LYS A 127 13.45 2.38 13.77
N THR A 128 13.75 3.09 12.69
CA THR A 128 13.20 4.42 12.40
C THR A 128 11.78 4.39 11.85
N ASN A 129 11.25 3.20 11.48
CA ASN A 129 9.89 3.09 10.96
C ASN A 129 8.84 3.10 12.06
N ASP A 130 7.71 3.76 11.81
CA ASP A 130 6.55 3.73 12.71
C ASP A 130 6.01 2.32 12.90
N TYR A 131 6.01 1.52 11.82
CA TYR A 131 5.59 0.12 11.80
C TYR A 131 6.76 -0.80 11.45
N ARG A 132 7.42 -1.31 12.48
CA ARG A 132 8.59 -2.17 12.34
C ARG A 132 8.22 -3.65 12.25
N CYS A 133 8.57 -4.30 11.14
CA CYS A 133 8.52 -5.75 11.01
C CYS A 133 9.87 -6.40 11.32
N GLU A 134 9.84 -7.55 11.99
CA GLU A 134 11.01 -8.39 12.29
C GLU A 134 10.74 -9.80 11.79
N LEU A 135 11.61 -10.31 10.93
CA LEU A 135 11.51 -11.67 10.43
C LEU A 135 11.85 -12.66 11.55
N ASN A 136 10.95 -13.62 11.82
CA ASN A 136 11.18 -14.66 12.81
C ASN A 136 11.66 -15.96 12.14
N MET A 137 10.92 -16.44 11.14
CA MET A 137 11.18 -17.74 10.50
C MET A 137 10.66 -17.73 9.05
N VAL A 138 11.34 -18.46 8.18
CA VAL A 138 10.86 -18.81 6.83
C VAL A 138 10.91 -20.32 6.70
N ASP A 139 9.81 -20.93 6.28
CA ASP A 139 9.72 -22.36 5.98
C ASP A 139 8.96 -22.59 4.66
N GLU A 140 8.73 -23.85 4.29
CA GLU A 140 7.97 -24.20 3.08
C GLU A 140 6.50 -23.75 3.09
N ASN A 141 5.94 -23.48 4.27
CA ASN A 141 4.57 -23.06 4.45
C ASN A 141 4.42 -21.54 4.37
N GLY A 142 5.48 -20.77 4.67
CA GLY A 142 5.47 -19.32 4.59
C GLY A 142 6.49 -18.60 5.47
N ILE A 143 6.14 -17.37 5.85
CA ILE A 143 6.96 -16.45 6.63
C ILE A 143 6.25 -16.14 7.95
N SER A 144 6.94 -16.38 9.06
CA SER A 144 6.55 -15.87 10.37
C SER A 144 7.32 -14.60 10.68
N PHE A 145 6.64 -13.56 11.13
CA PHE A 145 7.23 -12.26 11.46
C PHE A 145 6.47 -11.56 12.57
N LYS A 146 7.16 -10.67 13.28
CA LYS A 146 6.59 -9.85 14.35
C LYS A 146 6.46 -8.40 13.89
N LEU A 147 5.33 -7.75 14.19
CA LEU A 147 5.15 -6.31 14.02
C LEU A 147 5.14 -5.63 15.38
N LYS A 148 6.01 -4.63 15.61
CA LYS A 148 6.23 -4.09 16.96
C LYS A 148 5.37 -2.90 17.38
N SER A 149 4.64 -2.26 16.45
CA SER A 149 3.97 -0.98 16.72
C SER A 149 2.57 -0.91 16.13
N PRO A 150 1.57 -0.31 16.82
CA PRO A 150 1.66 0.32 18.15
C PRO A 150 1.70 -0.69 19.31
N TYR A 151 1.51 -1.98 19.02
CA TYR A 151 1.70 -3.09 19.95
C TYR A 151 2.33 -4.27 19.20
N GLU A 152 3.09 -5.08 19.93
CA GLU A 152 3.74 -6.27 19.39
C GLU A 152 2.73 -7.37 19.09
N GLN A 153 2.81 -7.94 17.89
CA GLN A 153 2.00 -9.09 17.49
C GLN A 153 2.74 -9.93 16.46
N ASP A 154 2.67 -11.25 16.63
CA ASP A 154 3.19 -12.22 15.68
C ASP A 154 2.17 -12.51 14.57
N TYR A 155 2.69 -12.66 13.36
CA TYR A 155 1.94 -12.93 12.15
C TYR A 155 2.60 -14.04 11.34
N PHE A 156 1.77 -14.82 10.67
CA PHE A 156 2.19 -15.79 9.68
C PHE A 156 1.61 -15.40 8.32
N LEU A 157 2.44 -15.43 7.28
CA LEU A 157 2.10 -15.17 5.89
C LEU A 157 2.40 -16.43 5.07
N PRO A 158 1.40 -17.12 4.49
CA PRO A 158 1.61 -18.35 3.72
C PRO A 158 2.14 -18.07 2.30
N MET A 159 3.12 -17.18 2.20
CA MET A 159 3.78 -16.78 0.98
C MET A 159 5.26 -16.57 1.27
N LEU A 160 6.10 -17.02 0.35
CA LEU A 160 7.53 -16.79 0.40
C LEU A 160 7.88 -15.39 -0.13
N GLY A 161 9.08 -14.93 0.22
CA GLY A 161 9.63 -13.63 -0.18
C GLY A 161 9.42 -12.52 0.86
N SER A 162 10.53 -11.89 1.27
CA SER A 162 10.54 -10.76 2.20
C SER A 162 9.71 -9.57 1.71
N HIS A 163 9.61 -9.35 0.40
CA HIS A 163 8.75 -8.32 -0.19
C HIS A 163 7.28 -8.54 0.13
N ASN A 164 6.80 -9.78 0.18
CA ASN A 164 5.41 -10.08 0.54
C ASN A 164 5.15 -9.81 2.02
N MET A 165 6.13 -10.09 2.89
CA MET A 165 6.09 -9.71 4.31
C MET A 165 6.00 -8.17 4.47
N LEU A 166 6.78 -7.41 3.70
CA LEU A 166 6.74 -5.95 3.73
C LEU A 166 5.40 -5.39 3.22
N ASN A 167 4.89 -5.94 2.11
CA ASN A 167 3.55 -5.59 1.59
C ASN A 167 2.46 -5.89 2.63
N ALA A 168 2.55 -7.03 3.30
CA ALA A 168 1.63 -7.39 4.39
C ALA A 168 1.76 -6.41 5.57
N THR A 169 2.97 -6.00 5.93
CA THR A 169 3.23 -5.04 7.01
C THR A 169 2.53 -3.71 6.76
N GLY A 170 2.71 -3.12 5.56
CA GLY A 170 2.01 -1.88 5.22
C GLY A 170 0.49 -2.05 5.18
N ALA A 171 -0.01 -3.21 4.74
CA ALA A 171 -1.43 -3.50 4.77
C ALA A 171 -2.00 -3.62 6.20
N ILE A 172 -1.25 -4.23 7.12
CA ILE A 172 -1.60 -4.33 8.54
C ILE A 172 -1.57 -2.95 9.20
N ALA A 173 -0.60 -2.10 8.84
CA ALA A 173 -0.53 -0.72 9.36
C ALA A 173 -1.80 0.08 9.03
N ILE A 174 -2.29 0.00 7.78
CA ILE A 174 -3.56 0.63 7.39
C ILE A 174 -4.75 -0.02 8.12
N ALA A 175 -4.80 -1.35 8.22
CA ALA A 175 -5.88 -2.03 8.93
C ALA A 175 -5.95 -1.62 10.42
N ARG A 176 -4.79 -1.46 11.07
CA ARG A 176 -4.68 -0.95 12.44
C ARG A 176 -5.19 0.48 12.56
N TYR A 177 -4.89 1.34 11.59
CA TYR A 177 -5.41 2.71 11.56
C TYR A 177 -6.96 2.75 11.54
N PHE A 178 -7.60 1.85 10.79
CA PHE A 178 -9.07 1.73 10.75
C PHE A 178 -9.68 0.90 11.91
N ASN A 179 -8.89 0.58 12.94
CA ASN A 179 -9.31 -0.23 14.09
C ASN A 179 -9.99 -1.53 13.64
N ILE A 180 -9.41 -2.21 12.66
CA ILE A 180 -9.85 -3.53 12.24
C ILE A 180 -9.25 -4.54 13.21
N PRO A 181 -10.07 -5.32 13.96
CA PRO A 181 -9.57 -6.31 14.89
C PRO A 181 -8.76 -7.36 14.15
N MET A 182 -7.44 -7.34 14.34
CA MET A 182 -6.52 -8.28 13.71
C MET A 182 -6.47 -9.58 14.51
N SER A 183 -7.58 -10.32 14.58
CA SER A 183 -7.46 -11.77 14.63
C SER A 183 -7.20 -12.19 13.19
N LEU A 184 -5.94 -12.34 12.80
CA LEU A 184 -5.59 -13.01 11.55
C LEU A 184 -5.96 -14.49 11.71
N SER A 185 -7.26 -14.76 11.76
CA SER A 185 -7.81 -16.10 11.65
C SER A 185 -7.63 -16.54 10.21
N LYS A 186 -7.46 -17.85 10.00
CA LYS A 186 -7.31 -18.56 8.72
C LYS A 186 -8.15 -18.05 7.52
N LYS A 187 -9.17 -17.22 7.73
CA LYS A 187 -10.12 -16.71 6.72
C LYS A 187 -9.59 -15.61 5.78
N VAL A 188 -8.71 -14.69 6.23
CA VAL A 188 -8.11 -13.67 5.32
C VAL A 188 -7.19 -14.35 4.29
N TYR A 189 -6.62 -15.50 4.67
CA TYR A 189 -5.54 -16.21 3.99
C TYR A 189 -5.99 -17.03 2.78
N THR A 190 -7.23 -17.50 2.74
CA THR A 190 -7.75 -18.26 1.59
C THR A 190 -7.95 -17.40 0.34
N MET A 191 -8.07 -16.06 0.50
CA MET A 191 -8.35 -15.14 -0.61
C MET A 191 -7.11 -14.57 -1.32
N TRP A 192 -5.91 -14.62 -0.70
CA TRP A 192 -4.69 -14.06 -1.30
C TRP A 192 -4.09 -14.92 -2.42
N ARG A 193 -4.62 -16.12 -2.64
CA ARG A 193 -4.07 -17.12 -3.57
C ARG A 193 -4.25 -16.80 -5.08
N LYS A 194 -4.64 -15.56 -5.45
CA LYS A 194 -5.03 -15.21 -6.83
C LYS A 194 -4.70 -13.78 -7.31
N LEU A 195 -3.75 -13.07 -6.70
CA LEU A 195 -3.39 -11.72 -7.18
C LEU A 195 -1.88 -11.60 -7.31
N VAL A 196 -1.41 -11.89 -8.52
CA VAL A 196 -0.14 -11.42 -9.10
C VAL A 196 -0.52 -10.48 -10.22
#